data_AF-A0A2K4FU59-F1
#
_entry.id   AF-A0A2K4FU59-F1
#
_cell.length_a   1.000
_cell.length_b   1.000
_cell.length_c   1.000
_cell.angle_alpha   90.00
_cell.angle_beta   90.00
_cell.angle_gamma   90.00
#
_symmetry.space_group_name_H-M   'P 1'
#
loop_
_entity.id
_entity.type
_entity.pdbx_description
1 polymer ?
#
loop_
_entity_poly.entity_id
_entity_poly.type
_entity_poly.pdbx_seq_one_letter_code
_entity_poly.pdbx_strand_id
1 'polypeptide(L)'
;ATICTPKKPLCRKCPIVEECRAYRLGTQDSLPTASAKVKTIELERACWIPVHEGRYGIRQIPSGQWWEGMWEFPTEPDESDLESLLD
;
A
#
# COMPACT_ATOMS: atom_id res chain seq x y z
N ALA A 1 -3.41 6.87 -15.31
CA ALA A 1 -3.03 7.58 -16.55
C ALA A 1 -3.45 6.76 -17.76
N THR A 2 -4.11 7.35 -18.75
CA THR A 2 -4.66 6.66 -19.94
C THR A 2 -3.85 6.85 -21.22
N ILE A 3 -2.91 7.82 -21.26
CA ILE A 3 -2.07 8.15 -22.43
C ILE A 3 -0.60 7.84 -22.14
N CYS A 4 -0.01 8.50 -21.15
CA CYS A 4 1.36 8.25 -20.71
C CYS A 4 1.38 7.02 -19.80
N THR A 5 1.28 5.84 -20.39
CA THR A 5 1.26 4.56 -19.69
C THR A 5 2.69 4.04 -19.43
N PRO A 6 2.92 3.24 -18.38
CA PRO A 6 4.25 2.71 -18.05
C PRO A 6 4.89 1.86 -19.16
N LYS A 7 4.08 1.28 -20.04
CA LYS A 7 4.54 0.55 -21.22
C LYS A 7 3.78 1.07 -22.43
N LYS A 8 4.48 1.26 -23.54
CA LYS A 8 3.90 1.65 -24.85
C LYS A 8 2.98 2.89 -24.73
N PRO A 9 3.50 4.04 -24.28
CA PRO A 9 2.70 5.25 -24.14
C PRO A 9 2.11 5.67 -25.51
N LEU A 10 0.89 6.19 -25.48
CA LEU A 10 0.17 6.64 -26.67
C LEU A 10 0.60 8.05 -27.09
N CYS A 11 1.91 8.28 -27.26
CA CYS A 11 2.48 9.61 -27.48
C CYS A 11 1.87 10.36 -28.67
N ARG A 12 1.52 9.66 -29.76
CA ARG A 12 0.85 10.25 -30.93
C ARG A 12 -0.55 10.82 -30.64
N LYS A 13 -1.19 10.37 -29.56
CA LYS A 13 -2.49 10.85 -29.08
C LYS A 13 -2.34 11.77 -27.86
N CYS A 14 -1.12 12.08 -27.44
CA CYS A 14 -0.87 12.91 -26.28
C CYS A 14 -1.11 14.38 -26.61
N PRO A 15 -1.99 15.09 -25.87
CA PRO A 15 -2.31 16.49 -26.16
C PRO A 15 -1.16 17.47 -25.89
N ILE A 16 -0.09 17.02 -25.24
CA ILE A 16 1.08 17.82 -24.85
C ILE A 16 2.40 17.23 -25.42
N VAL A 17 2.30 16.53 -26.56
CA VAL A 17 3.43 15.81 -27.15
C VAL A 17 4.57 16.75 -27.58
N GLU A 18 4.24 17.96 -28.00
CA GLU A 18 5.20 18.97 -28.46
C GLU A 18 6.10 19.48 -27.33
N GLU A 19 5.55 19.59 -26.12
CA GLU A 19 6.28 20.01 -24.93
C GLU A 19 7.07 18.86 -24.28
N CYS A 20 6.72 17.61 -24.61
CA CYS A 20 7.28 16.42 -23.96
C CYS A 20 8.76 16.21 -24.31
N ARG A 21 9.64 16.47 -23.35
CA ARG A 21 11.09 16.22 -23.50
C ARG A 21 11.43 14.75 -23.74
N ALA A 22 10.73 13.83 -23.07
CA ALA A 22 10.97 12.40 -23.24
C ALA A 22 10.64 11.92 -24.65
N TYR A 23 9.54 12.41 -25.24
CA TYR A 23 9.19 12.10 -26.63
C TYR A 23 10.18 12.70 -27.63
N ARG A 24 10.55 13.97 -27.46
CA ARG A 24 11.57 14.63 -28.30
C ARG A 24 12.93 13.93 -28.29
N LEU A 25 13.27 13.27 -27.17
CA LEU A 25 14.51 12.52 -27.01
C LEU A 25 14.36 11.01 -27.26
N GLY A 26 13.14 10.50 -27.53
CA GLY A 26 12.87 9.07 -27.71
C GLY A 26 13.05 8.21 -26.45
N THR A 27 13.00 8.81 -25.25
CA THR A 27 13.28 8.14 -23.96
C THR A 27 12.03 7.83 -23.14
N GLN A 28 10.83 8.01 -23.71
CA GLN A 28 9.56 7.76 -23.01
C GLN A 28 9.40 6.32 -22.50
N ASP A 29 10.03 5.33 -23.15
CA ASP A 29 9.95 3.92 -22.76
C ASP A 29 10.96 3.53 -21.67
N SER A 30 11.95 4.40 -21.38
CA SER A 30 12.94 4.20 -20.32
C SER A 30 12.65 5.02 -19.06
N LEU A 31 11.55 5.78 -19.04
CA LEU A 31 11.18 6.68 -17.97
C LEU A 31 9.82 6.31 -17.36
N PRO A 32 9.61 6.53 -16.04
CA PRO A 32 10.64 6.90 -15.07
C PRO A 32 11.66 5.76 -14.86
N THR A 33 12.87 6.11 -14.47
CA THR A 33 13.86 5.10 -14.06
C THR A 33 13.33 4.35 -12.85
N ALA A 34 13.34 3.02 -12.91
CA ALA A 34 12.86 2.20 -11.82
C ALA A 34 13.64 2.50 -10.53
N SER A 35 12.93 2.80 -9.45
CA SER A 35 13.53 2.87 -8.13
C SER A 35 14.04 1.49 -7.74
N ALA A 36 15.12 1.45 -6.95
CA ALA A 36 15.59 0.21 -6.36
C ALA A 36 14.44 -0.43 -5.56
N LYS A 37 14.22 -1.73 -5.76
CA LYS A 37 13.22 -2.46 -4.99
C LYS A 37 13.68 -2.50 -3.53
N VAL A 38 12.80 -2.06 -2.62
CA VAL A 38 12.99 -2.30 -1.19
C VAL A 38 12.90 -3.82 -0.96
N LYS A 39 13.79 -4.36 -0.14
CA LYS A 39 13.72 -5.77 0.24
C LYS A 39 12.45 -5.99 1.06
N THR A 40 11.63 -6.94 0.65
CA THR A 40 10.52 -7.42 1.47
C THR A 40 11.08 -8.09 2.71
N ILE A 41 10.46 -7.82 3.86
CA ILE A 41 10.72 -8.53 5.11
C ILE A 41 9.62 -9.55 5.34
N GLU A 42 9.99 -10.71 5.86
CA GLU A 42 9.02 -11.70 6.34
C GLU A 42 8.63 -11.32 7.77
N LEU A 43 7.33 -11.29 8.05
CA LEU A 43 6.78 -10.97 9.37
C LEU A 43 5.92 -12.15 9.82
N GLU A 44 6.29 -12.75 10.94
CA GLU A 44 5.46 -13.71 11.66
C GLU A 44 4.66 -12.95 12.73
N ARG A 45 3.35 -13.17 12.78
CA ARG A 45 2.44 -12.52 13.72
C ARG A 45 1.42 -13.51 14.26
N ALA A 46 1.24 -13.50 15.58
CA ALA A 46 0.07 -14.10 16.20
C ALA A 46 -1.13 -13.16 16.05
N CYS A 47 -2.29 -13.73 15.76
CA CYS A 47 -3.54 -13.00 15.62
C CYS A 47 -4.61 -13.68 16.48
N TRP A 48 -5.28 -12.88 17.30
CA TRP A 48 -6.32 -13.33 18.20
C TRP A 48 -7.69 -13.11 17.58
N ILE A 49 -8.58 -14.10 17.67
CA ILE A 49 -9.95 -13.99 17.17
C ILE A 49 -10.91 -14.07 18.38
N PRO A 50 -11.12 -12.95 19.09
CA PRO A 50 -12.02 -12.93 20.23
C PRO A 50 -13.47 -13.10 19.75
N VAL A 51 -14.20 -14.00 20.41
CA VAL A 51 -15.61 -14.28 20.12
C VAL A 51 -16.42 -14.20 21.40
N HIS A 52 -17.47 -13.39 21.39
CA HIS A 52 -18.40 -13.24 22.50
C HIS A 52 -19.83 -13.10 21.98
N GLU A 53 -20.75 -13.94 22.46
CA GLU A 53 -22.17 -13.94 22.04
C GLU A 53 -22.36 -13.95 20.50
N GLY A 54 -21.53 -14.68 19.77
CA GLY A 54 -21.58 -14.77 18.31
C GLY A 54 -21.08 -13.51 17.58
N ARG A 55 -20.46 -12.56 18.30
CA ARG A 55 -19.81 -11.37 17.77
C ARG A 55 -18.29 -11.51 17.83
N TYR A 56 -17.61 -10.76 16.98
CA TYR A 56 -16.15 -10.73 16.89
C TYR A 56 -15.61 -9.41 17.42
N GLY A 57 -14.57 -9.48 18.25
CA GLY A 57 -13.83 -8.29 18.69
C GLY A 57 -12.77 -7.90 17.64
N ILE A 58 -12.83 -6.64 17.21
CA ILE A 58 -11.85 -6.03 16.30
C ILE A 58 -11.54 -4.63 16.81
N ARG A 59 -10.39 -4.09 16.43
CA ARG A 59 -9.96 -2.72 16.79
C ARG A 59 -9.55 -1.92 15.57
N GLN A 60 -9.51 -0.60 15.70
CA GLN A 60 -8.82 0.23 14.72
C GLN A 60 -7.31 0.20 14.94
N ILE A 61 -6.56 0.11 13.85
CA ILE A 61 -5.09 0.10 13.89
C ILE A 61 -4.61 1.46 14.42
N PRO A 62 -3.76 1.48 15.47
CA PRO A 62 -3.27 2.70 16.09
C PRO A 62 -2.49 3.62 15.16
N SER A 63 -2.37 4.88 15.57
CA SER A 63 -1.60 5.87 14.80
C SER A 63 -0.12 5.51 14.69
N GLY A 64 0.46 5.76 13.52
CA GLY A 64 1.85 5.45 13.22
C GLY A 64 2.12 4.00 12.83
N GLN A 65 1.10 3.13 12.82
CA GLN A 65 1.24 1.75 12.34
C GLN A 65 0.83 1.61 10.87
N TRP A 66 1.31 0.53 10.24
CA TRP A 66 0.90 0.21 8.88
C TRP A 66 -0.61 -0.07 8.86
N TRP A 67 -1.35 0.60 7.96
CA TRP A 67 -2.82 0.58 7.89
C TRP A 67 -3.56 1.28 9.03
N GLU A 68 -2.93 2.26 9.69
CA GLU A 68 -3.58 3.20 10.61
C GLU A 68 -5.03 3.54 10.20
N GLY A 69 -5.95 3.40 11.16
CA GLY A 69 -7.38 3.68 10.99
C GLY A 69 -8.20 2.59 10.29
N MET A 70 -7.57 1.53 9.75
CA MET A 70 -8.29 0.34 9.30
C MET A 70 -8.63 -0.57 10.48
N TRP A 71 -9.53 -1.53 10.28
CA TRP A 71 -9.91 -2.50 11.31
C TRP A 71 -9.06 -3.77 11.21
N GLU A 72 -8.58 -4.26 12.35
CA GLU A 72 -7.86 -5.52 12.47
C GLU A 72 -8.40 -6.38 13.62
N PHE A 73 -8.12 -7.68 13.52
CA PHE A 73 -8.06 -8.51 14.70
C PHE A 73 -6.80 -8.16 15.50
N PRO A 74 -6.84 -8.25 16.84
CA PRO A 74 -5.68 -7.98 17.66
C PRO A 74 -4.50 -8.85 17.25
N THR A 75 -3.32 -8.23 17.08
CA THR A 75 -2.08 -8.93 16.75
C THR A 75 -0.97 -8.55 17.73
N GLU A 76 -0.08 -9.48 18.05
CA GLU A 76 1.09 -9.22 18.91
C GLU A 76 2.16 -8.37 18.19
N PRO A 77 2.90 -7.50 18.91
CA PRO A 77 3.63 -7.82 20.15
C PRO A 77 3.14 -7.12 21.44
N ASP A 78 1.97 -6.48 21.41
CA ASP A 78 1.46 -5.71 22.55
C ASP A 78 0.48 -6.54 23.41
N GLU A 79 0.98 -7.16 24.49
CA GLU A 79 0.15 -7.83 25.50
C GLU A 79 -0.89 -6.87 26.12
N SER A 80 -0.62 -5.57 26.14
CA SER A 80 -1.51 -4.52 26.67
C SER A 80 -2.85 -4.42 25.91
N ASP A 81 -2.89 -4.87 24.66
CA ASP A 81 -4.09 -4.82 23.81
C ASP A 81 -5.12 -5.89 24.19
N LEU A 82 -4.67 -7.02 24.73
CA LEU A 82 -5.54 -8.14 25.10
C LEU A 82 -6.47 -7.80 26.26
N GLU A 83 -5.97 -7.10 27.28
CA GLU A 83 -6.76 -6.70 28.45
C GLU A 83 -7.89 -5.73 28.06
N SER A 84 -7.60 -4.78 27.15
CA SER A 84 -8.59 -3.78 26.70
C SER A 84 -9.78 -4.33 25.90
N LEU A 85 -9.71 -5.59 25.47
CA LEU A 85 -10.73 -6.26 24.66
C LEU A 85 -11.55 -7.29 25.44
N LEU A 86 -11.11 -7.60 26.67
CA LEU A 86 -11.83 -8.45 27.60
C LEU A 86 -12.79 -7.64 28.49
N ASP A 87 -12.62 -6.31 28.52
CA ASP A 87 -13.54 -5.33 29.12
C ASP A 87 -14.69 -4.94 28.15
#